data_AF-A0A842YI79-F1
#
_entry.id   AF-A0A842YI79-F1
#
_cell.length_a   1.000
_cell.length_b   1.000
_cell.length_c   1.000
_cell.angle_alpha   90.00
_cell.angle_beta   90.00
_cell.angle_gamma   90.00
#
_symmetry.space_group_name_H-M   'P 1'
#
loop_
_entity.id
_entity.type
_entity.pdbx_description
1 polymer ?
#
loop_
_entity_poly.entity_id
_entity_poly.type
_entity_poly.pdbx_seq_one_letter_code
_entity_poly.pdbx_strand_id
1 'polypeptide(L)'
;MPRSVDELVITVAGHHGSGRSTNAKLLADSLGLKYLSTGMLFRERAAELGVSLEEMNRIASEDPDFDNWLDNRTKTESRKRG
;
A
#
# COMPACT_ATOMS: atom_id res chain seq x y z
N MET A 1 -20.81 18.22 0.11
CA MET A 1 -20.73 17.80 1.53
C MET A 1 -19.32 17.32 1.79
N PRO A 2 -18.66 17.68 2.90
CA PRO A 2 -17.40 17.05 3.29
C PRO A 2 -17.64 15.55 3.54
N ARG A 3 -16.73 14.69 3.08
CA ARG A 3 -16.78 13.24 3.35
C ARG A 3 -16.61 13.00 4.84
N SER A 4 -17.27 11.97 5.40
CA SER A 4 -16.98 11.55 6.78
C SER A 4 -15.54 11.03 6.85
N VAL A 5 -14.95 11.07 8.04
CA VAL A 5 -13.58 10.55 8.26
C VAL A 5 -13.50 9.07 7.88
N ASP A 6 -14.59 8.32 8.04
CA ASP A 6 -14.70 6.90 7.66
C ASP A 6 -14.67 6.66 6.14
N GLU A 7 -14.79 7.72 5.32
CA GLU A 7 -14.70 7.69 3.85
C GLU A 7 -13.44 8.39 3.31
N LEU A 8 -12.52 8.77 4.20
CA LEU A 8 -11.31 9.52 3.86
C LEU A 8 -10.19 8.59 3.43
N VAL A 9 -9.80 8.70 2.16
CA VAL A 9 -8.63 8.01 1.59
C VAL A 9 -7.55 9.03 1.29
N ILE A 10 -6.35 8.83 1.84
CA ILE A 10 -5.20 9.72 1.69
C ILE A 10 -4.09 8.96 0.97
N THR A 11 -3.65 9.48 -0.18
CA THR A 11 -2.49 8.96 -0.91
C THR A 11 -1.29 9.86 -0.65
N VAL A 12 -0.17 9.29 -0.20
CA VAL A 12 1.06 10.03 0.11
C VAL A 12 2.17 9.66 -0.89
N ALA A 13 2.58 10.61 -1.72
CA ALA A 13 3.58 10.44 -2.78
C ALA A 13 4.78 11.40 -2.64
N GLY A 14 5.87 11.15 -3.38
CA GLY A 14 7.10 11.96 -3.42
C GLY A 14 8.37 11.15 -3.70
N HIS A 15 9.55 11.64 -3.29
CA HIS A 15 10.84 11.02 -3.64
C HIS A 15 11.28 9.95 -2.64
N HIS A 16 12.08 8.98 -3.08
CA HIS A 16 12.72 8.02 -2.17
C HIS A 16 13.51 8.75 -1.08
N GLY A 17 13.51 8.23 0.15
CA GLY A 17 14.20 8.87 1.29
C GLY A 17 13.53 10.10 1.89
N SER A 18 12.46 10.66 1.32
CA SER A 18 11.81 11.88 1.83
C SER A 18 10.89 11.68 3.05
N GLY A 19 10.99 10.53 3.74
CA GLY A 19 10.22 10.24 4.95
C GLY A 19 8.72 10.00 4.76
N ARG A 20 8.24 9.74 3.53
CA ARG A 20 6.80 9.57 3.24
C ARG A 20 6.14 8.43 3.98
N SER A 21 6.79 7.27 4.04
CA SER A 21 6.27 6.12 4.79
C SER A 21 6.12 6.44 6.26
N THR A 22 7.10 7.14 6.84
CA THR A 22 7.06 7.57 8.24
C THR A 22 5.90 8.54 8.48
N ASN A 23 5.77 9.58 7.66
CA ASN A 23 4.71 10.58 7.82
C ASN A 23 3.33 9.99 7.53
N ALA A 24 3.18 9.13 6.53
CA ALA A 24 1.92 8.47 6.21
C ALA A 24 1.45 7.56 7.34
N LYS A 25 2.38 6.86 8.00
CA LYS A 25 2.06 6.06 9.19
C LYS A 25 1.59 6.93 10.36
N LEU A 26 2.33 7.99 10.67
CA LEU A 26 1.96 8.92 11.74
C LEU A 26 0.61 9.62 11.47
N LEU A 27 0.33 9.95 10.20
CA LEU A 27 -0.94 10.55 9.78
C LEU A 27 -2.10 9.56 9.92
N ALA A 28 -1.88 8.29 9.57
CA ALA A 28 -2.88 7.26 9.74
C ALA A 28 -3.19 7.05 11.23
N ASP A 29 -2.15 6.94 12.06
CA ASP A 29 -2.29 6.78 13.51
C ASP A 29 -3.03 7.97 14.16
N SER A 30 -2.77 9.20 13.73
CA SER A 30 -3.41 10.40 14.30
C SER A 30 -4.87 10.58 13.87
N LEU A 31 -5.25 10.07 12.70
CA LEU A 31 -6.60 10.14 12.16
C LEU A 31 -7.42 8.86 12.41
N GLY A 32 -6.83 7.84 13.04
CA GLY A 32 -7.46 6.53 13.24
C GLY A 32 -7.67 5.75 11.93
N LEU A 33 -6.92 6.08 10.87
CA LEU A 33 -7.04 5.43 9.57
C LEU A 33 -6.14 4.18 9.50
N LYS A 34 -6.52 3.23 8.64
CA LYS A 34 -5.63 2.10 8.30
C LYS A 34 -4.47 2.59 7.43
N TYR A 35 -3.26 2.24 7.83
CA TYR A 35 -2.06 2.47 7.02
C TYR A 35 -1.82 1.31 6.06
N LEU A 36 -1.70 1.62 4.77
CA LEU A 36 -1.31 0.68 3.72
C LEU A 36 -0.15 1.26 2.93
N SER A 37 0.84 0.44 2.60
CA SER A 37 1.90 0.83 1.67
C SER A 37 2.19 -0.27 0.67
N THR A 38 2.53 0.11 -0.55
CA THR A 38 2.93 -0.81 -1.62
C THR A 38 4.06 -1.74 -1.18
N GLY A 39 5.02 -1.24 -0.42
CA GLY A 39 6.12 -2.05 0.12
C GLY A 39 5.68 -3.11 1.14
N MET A 40 4.58 -2.89 1.88
CA MET A 40 3.99 -3.92 2.73
C MET A 40 3.32 -5.01 1.90
N LEU A 41 2.54 -4.62 0.89
CA LEU A 41 1.88 -5.57 -0.03
C LEU A 41 2.91 -6.43 -0.79
N PHE A 42 4.03 -5.84 -1.19
CA PHE A 42 5.16 -6.57 -1.77
C PHE A 42 5.71 -7.66 -0.82
N ARG A 43 5.90 -7.31 0.45
CA ARG A 43 6.41 -8.26 1.46
C ARG A 43 5.41 -9.37 1.75
N GLU A 44 4.12 -9.03 1.86
CA GLU A 44 3.05 -10.01 2.01
C GLU A 44 3.03 -10.98 0.82
N ARG A 45 3.11 -10.45 -0.41
CA ARG A 45 3.07 -11.27 -1.61
C ARG A 45 4.30 -12.16 -1.75
N ALA A 46 5.49 -11.64 -1.43
CA ALA A 46 6.71 -12.44 -1.41
C ALA A 46 6.61 -13.61 -0.43
N ALA A 47 6.04 -13.37 0.76
CA ALA A 47 5.82 -14.41 1.76
C ALA A 47 4.78 -15.45 1.31
N GLU A 48 3.69 -15.04 0.66
CA GLU A 48 2.68 -15.94 0.09
C GLU A 48 3.26 -16.87 -1.00
N LEU A 49 4.17 -16.34 -1.82
CA LEU A 49 4.83 -17.09 -2.89
C LEU A 49 6.07 -17.87 -2.42
N GLY A 50 6.50 -17.67 -1.17
CA GLY A 50 7.71 -18.29 -0.61
C GLY A 50 9.01 -17.80 -1.25
N VAL A 51 9.02 -16.59 -1.81
CA VAL A 51 10.18 -16.00 -2.51
C VAL A 51 10.83 -14.88 -1.70
N SER A 52 12.08 -14.54 -2.01
CA SER A 52 12.76 -13.39 -1.41
C SER A 52 12.20 -12.07 -1.95
N LEU A 53 12.47 -10.95 -1.26
CA LEU A 53 12.05 -9.63 -1.73
C LEU A 53 12.73 -9.23 -3.05
N GLU A 54 13.97 -9.65 -3.27
CA GLU A 54 14.70 -9.42 -4.52
C GLU A 54 14.05 -10.19 -5.66
N GLU A 55 13.71 -11.46 -5.42
CA GLU A 55 13.02 -12.29 -6.41
C GLU A 55 11.63 -11.75 -6.70
N MET A 56 10.92 -11.25 -5.68
CA MET A 56 9.64 -10.59 -5.86
C MET A 56 9.76 -9.31 -6.71
N ASN A 57 10.83 -8.53 -6.57
CA ASN A 57 11.06 -7.36 -7.44
C ASN A 57 11.27 -7.78 -8.90
N ARG A 58 11.97 -8.89 -9.13
CA ARG A 58 12.16 -9.44 -10.47
C ARG A 58 10.83 -9.90 -11.08
N ILE A 59 10.06 -10.69 -10.33
CA ILE A 59 8.72 -11.14 -10.74
C ILE A 59 7.84 -9.92 -11.06
N ALA A 60 7.76 -8.94 -10.17
CA ALA A 60 6.94 -7.75 -10.39
C ALA A 60 7.35 -6.90 -11.61
N SER A 61 8.63 -6.99 -12.03
CA SER A 61 9.11 -6.29 -13.24
C SER A 61 8.77 -7.04 -14.53
N GLU A 62 8.53 -8.36 -14.45
CA GLU A 62 8.28 -9.25 -15.58
C GLU A 62 6.80 -9.70 -15.68
N ASP A 63 6.03 -9.54 -14.61
CA ASP A 63 4.65 -10.04 -14.45
C ASP A 63 3.62 -8.89 -14.40
N PRO A 64 2.88 -8.64 -15.50
CA PRO A 64 1.78 -7.69 -15.54
C PRO A 64 0.62 -8.05 -14.59
N ASP A 65 0.47 -9.31 -14.20
CA ASP A 65 -0.58 -9.74 -13.28
C ASP A 65 -0.32 -9.23 -11.86
N PHE A 66 0.94 -8.96 -11.51
CA PHE A 66 1.27 -8.32 -10.24
C PHE A 66 0.72 -6.90 -10.16
N ASP A 67 0.83 -6.11 -11.22
CA ASP A 67 0.28 -4.75 -11.28
C ASP A 67 -1.24 -4.76 -11.11
N ASN A 68 -1.93 -5.68 -11.82
CA ASN A 68 -3.37 -5.90 -11.67
C ASN A 68 -3.76 -6.32 -10.24
N TRP A 69 -2.99 -7.22 -9.63
CA TRP A 69 -3.20 -7.66 -8.26
C TRP A 69 -3.03 -6.51 -7.28
N LEU A 70 -1.97 -5.71 -7.43
CA LEU A 70 -1.65 -4.59 -6.56
C LEU A 70 -2.74 -3.51 -6.62
N ASP A 71 -3.20 -3.18 -7.82
CA ASP A 71 -4.31 -2.25 -8.04
C ASP A 71 -5.60 -2.73 -7.39
N ASN A 72 -5.96 -3.99 -7.60
CA ASN A 72 -7.17 -4.58 -7.04
C ASN A 72 -7.11 -4.65 -5.51
N ARG A 73 -5.95 -4.99 -4.95
CA ARG A 73 -5.72 -5.04 -3.50
C ARG A 73 -5.84 -3.63 -2.90
N THR A 74 -5.19 -2.65 -3.50
CA THR A 74 -5.24 -1.24 -3.07
C THR A 74 -6.66 -0.70 -3.11
N LYS A 75 -7.41 -0.94 -4.19
CA LYS A 75 -8.84 -0.56 -4.31
C LYS A 75 -9.70 -1.26 -3.26
N THR A 76 -9.47 -2.54 -3.01
CA THR A 76 -10.23 -3.32 -2.03
C THR A 76 -10.00 -2.80 -0.62
N GLU A 77 -8.75 -2.60 -0.22
CA GLU A 77 -8.41 -2.07 1.10
C GLU A 77 -8.90 -0.63 1.28
N SER A 78 -8.86 0.20 0.23
CA SER A 78 -9.41 1.56 0.27
C SER A 78 -10.93 1.60 0.45
N ARG A 79 -11.63 0.53 0.04
CA ARG A 79 -13.09 0.39 0.22
C ARG A 79 -13.46 -0.25 1.56
N LYS A 80 -12.54 -1.03 2.16
CA LYS A 80 -12.70 -1.61 3.49
C LYS A 80 -12.50 -0.51 4.53
N ARG A 81 -13.60 0.16 4.85
CA ARG A 81 -13.75 1.12 5.95
C ARG A 81 -12.91 0.70 7.16
N GLY A 82 -12.15 1.64 7.69
CA GLY A 82 -11.35 1.53 8.90
C GLY A 82 -11.79 2.64 9.83
#